data_AF-A0ABD6ARQ5-F1
#
_entry.id   AF-A0ABD6ARQ5-F1
#
_cell.length_a   1.000
_cell.length_b   1.000
_cell.length_c   1.000
_cell.angle_alpha   90.00
_cell.angle_beta   90.00
_cell.angle_gamma   90.00
#
_symmetry.space_group_name_H-M   'P 1'
#
loop_
_entity.id
_entity.type
_entity.pdbx_description
1 polymer ?
#
loop_
_entity_poly.entity_id
_entity_poly.type
_entity_poly.pdbx_seq_one_letter_code
_entity_poly.pdbx_strand_id
1 'polypeptide(L)' 'MPTCDHCQAHISERFVSVFADNDGDVMACPHCSANAGIAESARRRATEG' A
#
# COMPACT_ATOMS: atom_id res chain seq x y z
N MET A 1 -0.79 12.63 12.63
CA MET A 1 0.07 11.62 11.98
C MET A 1 -0.63 11.14 10.72
N PRO A 2 0.05 11.11 9.57
CA PRO A 2 -0.57 10.71 8.31
C PRO A 2 -1.01 9.24 8.34
N THR A 3 -2.00 8.93 7.50
CA THR A 3 -2.64 7.61 7.39
C THR A 3 -2.70 7.17 5.94
N CYS A 4 -2.59 5.86 5.71
CA CYS A 4 -2.82 5.23 4.42
C CYS A 4 -4.29 5.39 4.00
N ASP A 5 -4.57 5.82 2.78
CA ASP A 5 -5.96 5.93 2.31
C ASP A 5 -6.62 4.55 2.18
N HIS A 6 -5.86 3.55 1.73
CA HIS A 6 -6.38 2.21 1.46
C HIS A 6 -6.73 1.40 2.72
N CYS A 7 -5.96 1.51 3.80
CA CYS A 7 -6.13 0.68 5.00
C CYS A 7 -6.20 1.46 6.31
N GLN A 8 -6.13 2.79 6.25
CA GLN A 8 -6.16 3.69 7.41
C GLN A 8 -5.04 3.45 8.44
N ALA A 9 -4.05 2.61 8.13
CA ALA A 9 -2.89 2.40 8.99
C ALA A 9 -2.04 3.67 9.07
N HIS A 10 -1.44 3.90 10.24
CA HIS A 10 -0.48 4.99 10.41
C HIS A 10 0.76 4.81 9.54
N ILE A 11 1.18 5.91 8.92
CA ILE A 11 2.41 6.00 8.13
C ILE A 11 3.28 7.14 8.64
N SER A 12 4.59 7.06 8.40
CA SER A 12 5.52 8.09 8.81
C SER A 12 5.48 9.29 7.87
N GLU A 13 5.73 10.49 8.37
CA GLU A 13 5.80 11.72 7.56
C GLU A 13 6.88 11.64 6.48
N ARG A 14 8.01 10.96 6.77
CA ARG A 14 9.05 10.66 5.77
C ARG A 14 8.55 9.80 4.62
N PHE A 15 7.58 8.93 4.87
CA PHE A 15 6.99 8.09 3.83
C PHE A 15 6.09 8.93 2.92
N VAL A 16 5.27 9.80 3.49
CA VAL A 16 4.43 10.75 2.74
C VAL A 16 5.29 11.63 1.83
N SER A 17 6.41 12.17 2.33
CA SER A 17 7.30 13.02 1.52
C SER A 17 7.86 12.35 0.25
N VAL A 18 7.86 11.02 0.16
CA VAL A 18 8.43 10.27 -0.96
C VAL A 18 7.36 9.65 -1.84
N PHE A 19 6.25 9.20 -1.24
CA PHE A 19 5.24 8.36 -1.91
C PHE A 19 3.86 9.01 -2.02
N ALA A 20 3.67 10.21 -1.49
CA ALA A 20 2.44 10.96 -1.71
C ALA A 20 2.29 11.38 -3.17
N ASP A 21 1.04 11.40 -3.65
CA ASP A 21 0.68 12.03 -4.92
C ASP A 21 0.80 13.57 -4.85
N ASN A 22 0.54 14.25 -5.96
CA ASN A 22 0.51 15.70 -6.06
C ASN A 22 -0.45 16.38 -5.07
N ASP A 23 -1.51 15.69 -4.62
CA ASP A 23 -2.40 16.21 -3.56
C ASP A 23 -1.87 15.98 -2.14
N GLY A 24 -0.83 15.16 -1.97
CA GLY A 24 -0.30 14.76 -0.66
C GLY A 24 -0.82 13.41 -0.15
N ASP A 25 -1.65 12.72 -0.92
CA ASP A 25 -2.26 11.45 -0.52
C ASP A 25 -1.39 10.22 -0.78
N VAL A 26 -1.40 9.30 0.19
CA VAL A 26 -0.71 8.01 0.08
C VAL A 26 -1.72 6.90 -0.15
N MET A 27 -1.81 6.47 -1.40
CA MET A 27 -2.73 5.43 -1.86
C MET A 27 -2.41 4.03 -1.29
N ALA A 28 -1.15 3.74 -0.98
CA ALA A 28 -0.75 2.47 -0.39
C ALA A 28 0.46 2.61 0.55
N CYS A 29 0.31 2.11 1.77
CA CYS A 29 1.39 2.03 2.75
C CYS A 29 2.29 0.81 2.46
N PRO A 30 3.49 0.70 3.06
CA PRO A 30 4.41 -0.41 2.78
C PRO A 30 3.80 -1.79 3.10
N HIS A 31 2.90 -1.88 4.09
CA HIS A 31 2.17 -3.11 4.35
C HIS A 31 1.21 -3.47 3.20
N CYS A 32 0.45 -2.49 2.70
CA CYS A 32 -0.44 -2.70 1.55
C CYS A 32 0.34 -3.02 0.28
N SER A 33 1.43 -2.31 -0.01
CA SER A 33 2.24 -2.56 -1.20
C SER A 33 2.94 -3.92 -1.14
N ALA A 34 3.46 -4.31 0.03
CA ALA A 34 4.02 -5.65 0.22
C ALA A 34 2.95 -6.74 0.09
N ASN A 35 1.77 -6.53 0.65
CA ASN A 35 0.70 -7.53 0.67
C ASN A 35 -0.07 -7.61 -0.66
N ALA A 36 -0.13 -6.52 -1.44
CA ALA A 36 -0.74 -6.50 -2.78
C ALA A 36 -0.03 -7.50 -3.72
N GLY A 37 1.31 -7.51 -3.73
CA GLY A 37 2.09 -8.47 -4.53
C GLY A 37 1.88 -9.93 -4.09
N ILE A 38 1.68 -10.17 -2.79
CA ILE A 38 1.41 -11.51 -2.23
C ILE A 38 -0.02 -11.96 -2.60
N ALA A 39 -1.01 -11.08 -2.47
CA ALA A 39 -2.39 -11.36 -2.83
C ALA A 39 -2.56 -11.62 -4.34
N GLU A 40 -1.88 -10.87 -5.20
CA GLU A 40 -1.85 -11.14 -6.64
C GLU A 40 -1.20 -12.49 -6.96
N SER A 41 -0.04 -12.78 -6.35
CA SER A 41 0.65 -14.06 -6.56
C SER A 41 -0.16 -15.26 -6.07
N ALA A 42 -0.84 -15.13 -4.92
CA ALA A 42 -1.73 -16.16 -4.39
C ALA A 42 -2.92 -16.43 -5.30
N ARG A 43 -3.53 -15.38 -5.88
CA ARG A 43 -4.64 -15.52 -6.84
C ARG A 43 -4.22 -16.20 -8.14
N ARG A 44 -3.03 -15.89 -8.67
CA ARG A 44 -2.46 -16.58 -9.84
C ARG A 44 -2.29 -18.07 -9.55
N ARG A 45 -1.65 -18.42 -8.43
CA ARG A 45 -1.45 -19.82 -8.00
C ARG A 45 -2.76 -20.58 -7.78
N ALA A 46 -3.83 -19.93 -7.33
CA ALA A 46 -5.13 -20.55 -7.14
C ALA A 46 -5.93 -20.72 -8.44
N THR A 47 -5.62 -19.95 -9.48
CA THR A 47 -6.25 -20.04 -10.81
C THR A 47 -5.48 -21.01 -11.73
N GLU A 48 -4.21 -21.25 -11.43
CA GLU A 48 -3.31 -22.18 -12.14
C GLU A 48 -3.32 -23.61 -11.55
N GLY A 49 -4.28 -23.93 -10.67
CA GLY A 49 -4.37 -25.20 -9.94
C GLY A 49 -5.53 -26.08 -10.40
#